data_AF-A0A2E3EHF5-F1
#
_entry.id   AF-A0A2E3EHF5-F1
#
_cell.length_a   1.000
_cell.length_b   1.000
_cell.length_c   1.000
_cell.angle_alpha   90.00
_cell.angle_beta   90.00
_cell.angle_gamma   90.00
#
_symmetry.space_group_name_H-M   'P 1'
#
loop_
_entity.id
_entity.type
_entity.pdbx_description
1 polymer ?
#
loop_
_entity_poly.entity_id
_entity_poly.type
_entity_poly.pdbx_seq_one_letter_code
_entity_poly.pdbx_strand_id
1 'polypeptide(L)'
;MQAWEATPKATPPRSQPIKRKPNDPLPPAPSPNGRVLDGIRVATVHPNGLIKARGCIFNVSHPMRGKDVFVLHEAAGIMVFDEHGTLIVEHLWPPPGIKYVGNGKPRGPKKKEVSPMS
;
A
#
# COMPACT_ATOMS: atom_id res chain seq x y z
N MET A 1 18.70 20.78 54.80
CA MET A 1 19.08 20.43 53.41
C MET A 1 17.90 19.67 52.82
N GLN A 2 17.16 20.30 51.90
CA GLN A 2 15.95 19.74 51.30
C GLN A 2 16.12 19.89 49.78
N ALA A 3 16.35 18.77 49.11
CA ALA A 3 16.40 18.69 47.65
C ALA A 3 15.77 17.35 47.27
N TRP A 4 15.06 17.33 46.14
CA TRP A 4 14.31 16.20 45.55
C TRP A 4 12.81 16.10 45.88
N GLU A 5 12.04 17.14 45.52
CA GLU A 5 10.62 16.97 45.19
C GLU A 5 10.53 16.44 43.74
N ALA A 6 10.07 15.20 43.57
CA ALA A 6 9.92 14.56 42.27
C ALA A 6 8.76 15.21 41.50
N THR A 7 9.05 15.80 40.33
CA THR A 7 8.02 16.37 39.46
C THR A 7 7.11 15.25 38.94
N PRO A 8 5.77 15.40 39.02
CA PRO A 8 4.86 14.38 38.52
C PRO A 8 5.04 14.20 37.00
N LYS A 9 5.21 12.95 36.58
CA LYS A 9 5.45 12.59 35.18
C LYS A 9 4.23 12.95 34.34
N ALA A 10 4.38 13.93 33.45
CA ALA A 10 3.33 14.35 32.54
C ALA A 10 2.88 13.18 31.64
N THR A 11 1.58 12.97 31.54
CA THR A 11 1.00 11.94 30.67
C THR A 11 1.14 12.38 29.21
N PRO A 12 1.67 11.54 28.30
CA PRO A 12 1.78 11.91 26.89
C PRO A 12 0.39 12.18 26.30
N PRO A 13 0.23 13.18 25.42
CA PRO A 13 -1.05 13.47 24.79
C PRO A 13 -1.48 12.25 23.95
N ARG A 14 -2.59 11.62 24.37
CA ARG A 14 -3.22 10.53 23.62
C ARG A 14 -3.86 11.12 22.36
N SER A 15 -3.53 10.59 21.19
CA SER A 15 -4.20 10.97 19.94
C SER A 15 -5.71 10.74 20.08
N GLN A 16 -6.48 11.82 19.99
CA GLN A 16 -7.93 11.70 20.00
C GLN A 16 -8.41 11.15 18.64
N PRO A 17 -9.29 10.14 18.62
CA PRO A 17 -9.94 9.74 17.38
C PRO A 17 -10.70 10.96 16.82
N ILE A 18 -10.51 11.23 15.53
CA ILE A 18 -11.21 12.30 14.82
C ILE A 18 -12.71 12.00 14.92
N LYS A 19 -13.42 12.74 15.78
CA LYS A 19 -14.88 12.68 15.87
C LYS A 19 -15.45 13.26 14.58
N ARG A 20 -15.84 12.40 13.64
CA ARG A 20 -16.59 12.82 12.44
C ARG A 20 -17.92 13.41 12.90
N LYS A 21 -18.35 14.52 12.29
CA LYS A 21 -19.67 15.07 12.58
C LYS A 21 -20.72 14.07 12.06
N PRO A 22 -21.90 13.96 12.71
CA PRO A 22 -22.94 13.03 12.29
C PRO A 22 -23.40 13.19 10.83
N ASN A 23 -23.13 14.36 10.23
CA ASN A 23 -23.53 14.71 8.86
C ASN A 23 -22.35 14.87 7.89
N ASP A 24 -21.12 14.50 8.29
CA ASP A 24 -20.03 14.43 7.33
C ASP A 24 -20.34 13.27 6.37
N PRO A 25 -20.33 13.50 5.05
CA PRO A 25 -20.48 12.40 4.10
C PRO A 25 -19.40 11.36 4.41
N LEU A 26 -19.82 10.11 4.62
CA LEU A 26 -18.85 9.02 4.74
C LEU A 26 -17.97 9.07 3.48
N PRO A 27 -16.64 8.94 3.61
CA PRO A 27 -15.84 8.65 2.44
C PRO A 27 -16.46 7.42 1.78
N PRO A 28 -16.62 7.42 0.45
CA PRO A 28 -17.24 6.31 -0.24
C PRO A 28 -16.57 5.03 0.23
N ALA A 29 -17.38 4.08 0.70
CA ALA A 29 -16.86 2.80 1.13
C ALA A 29 -16.01 2.26 -0.03
N PRO A 30 -14.77 1.79 0.24
CA PRO A 30 -13.98 1.19 -0.82
C PRO A 30 -14.83 0.06 -1.41
N SER A 31 -15.20 0.22 -2.68
CA SER A 31 -15.99 -0.78 -3.39
C SER A 31 -15.35 -2.15 -3.13
N PRO A 32 -16.11 -3.19 -2.74
CA PRO A 32 -15.57 -4.53 -2.57
C PRO A 32 -14.84 -5.02 -3.83
N ASN A 33 -15.29 -4.52 -4.98
CA ASN A 33 -14.74 -4.80 -6.30
C ASN A 33 -13.69 -3.78 -6.76
N GLY A 34 -13.21 -2.88 -5.89
CA GLY A 34 -12.32 -1.78 -6.27
C GLY A 34 -13.05 -0.69 -7.08
N ARG A 35 -12.34 0.39 -7.39
CA ARG A 35 -12.84 1.37 -8.35
C ARG A 35 -12.91 0.69 -9.72
N VAL A 36 -13.91 0.99 -10.53
CA VAL A 36 -14.03 0.47 -11.90
C VAL A 36 -14.23 1.68 -12.80
N LEU A 37 -13.40 1.83 -13.82
CA LEU A 37 -13.48 2.89 -14.82
C LEU A 37 -13.67 2.22 -16.18
N ASP A 38 -14.75 2.58 -16.88
CA ASP A 38 -15.11 2.02 -18.20
C ASP A 38 -15.12 0.48 -18.26
N GLY A 39 -15.56 -0.16 -17.17
CA GLY A 39 -15.59 -1.63 -17.06
C GLY A 39 -14.24 -2.27 -16.69
N ILE A 40 -13.16 -1.49 -16.62
CA ILE A 40 -11.83 -1.93 -16.22
C ILE A 40 -11.62 -1.68 -14.73
N ARG A 41 -11.08 -2.67 -14.03
CA ARG A 41 -10.81 -2.55 -12.60
C ARG A 41 -9.64 -1.61 -12.35
N VAL A 42 -9.79 -0.68 -11.43
CA VAL A 42 -8.76 0.27 -11.00
C VAL A 42 -8.38 -0.04 -9.55
N ALA A 43 -7.09 -0.23 -9.33
CA ALA A 43 -6.51 -0.43 -8.01
C ALA A 43 -5.50 0.67 -7.71
N THR A 44 -5.57 1.24 -6.50
CA THR A 44 -4.52 2.16 -6.03
C THR A 44 -3.36 1.35 -5.46
N VAL A 45 -2.14 1.64 -5.91
CA VAL A 45 -0.94 0.98 -5.40
C VAL A 45 -0.67 1.43 -3.97
N HIS A 46 -0.56 0.46 -3.06
CA HIS A 46 -0.26 0.71 -1.66
C HIS A 46 1.13 1.38 -1.49
N PRO A 47 1.41 2.04 -0.35
CA PRO A 47 2.70 2.70 -0.11
C PRO A 47 3.93 1.80 -0.25
N ASN A 48 3.76 0.49 -0.08
CA ASN A 48 4.79 -0.53 -0.24
C ASN A 48 4.94 -1.05 -1.68
N GLY A 49 4.21 -0.49 -2.65
CA GLY A 49 4.26 -0.91 -4.05
C GLY A 49 3.43 -2.16 -4.37
N LEU A 50 2.48 -2.52 -3.51
CA LEU A 50 1.65 -3.71 -3.65
C LEU A 50 0.23 -3.37 -4.10
N ILE A 51 -0.44 -4.34 -4.71
CA ILE A 51 -1.88 -4.33 -4.97
C ILE A 51 -2.51 -5.61 -4.44
N LYS A 52 -3.82 -5.58 -4.17
CA LYS A 52 -4.61 -6.76 -3.80
C LYS A 52 -5.59 -7.11 -4.91
N ALA A 53 -5.51 -8.33 -5.42
CA ALA A 53 -6.45 -8.86 -6.41
C ALA A 53 -6.84 -10.30 -6.05
N ARG A 54 -8.15 -10.58 -6.05
CA ARG A 54 -8.73 -11.92 -5.76
C ARG A 54 -8.16 -12.60 -4.49
N GLY A 55 -7.90 -11.82 -3.44
CA GLY A 55 -7.33 -12.34 -2.19
C GLY A 55 -5.82 -12.60 -2.21
N CYS A 56 -5.16 -12.35 -3.34
CA CYS A 56 -3.70 -12.39 -3.50
C CYS A 56 -3.11 -10.99 -3.48
N ILE A 57 -1.86 -10.89 -3.04
CA ILE A 57 -1.08 -9.66 -2.95
C ILE A 57 -0.01 -9.74 -4.03
N PHE A 58 -0.02 -8.78 -4.96
CA PHE A 58 0.93 -8.71 -6.06
C PHE A 58 1.84 -7.50 -5.86
N ASN A 59 3.14 -7.70 -6.05
CA ASN A 59 4.12 -6.61 -6.03
C ASN A 59 4.21 -5.98 -7.42
N VAL A 60 3.80 -4.71 -7.53
CA VAL A 60 3.85 -3.96 -8.78
C VAL A 60 5.18 -3.24 -8.85
N SER A 61 5.33 -2.14 -8.11
CA SER A 61 6.60 -1.43 -7.96
C SER A 61 6.47 -0.31 -6.93
N HIS A 62 7.58 0.04 -6.27
CA HIS A 62 7.61 1.15 -5.30
C HIS A 62 7.44 2.56 -5.93
N PRO A 63 7.97 2.85 -7.14
CA PRO A 63 7.75 4.14 -7.79
C PRO A 63 6.29 4.45 -8.12
N MET A 64 5.45 3.42 -8.26
CA MET A 64 4.01 3.57 -8.54
C MET A 64 3.16 3.78 -7.29
N ARG A 65 3.75 3.91 -6.09
CA ARG A 65 3.01 4.12 -4.84
C ARG A 65 2.02 5.29 -4.94
N GLY A 66 0.78 5.08 -4.48
CA GLY A 66 -0.27 6.09 -4.48
C GLY A 66 -0.84 6.45 -5.85
N LYS A 67 -0.35 5.83 -6.94
CA LYS A 67 -0.95 5.95 -8.27
C LYS A 67 -2.07 4.93 -8.44
N ASP A 68 -3.03 5.29 -9.28
CA ASP A 68 -4.07 4.38 -9.75
C ASP A 68 -3.52 3.59 -10.95
N VAL A 69 -3.72 2.27 -10.91
CA VAL A 69 -3.32 1.35 -11.98
C VAL A 69 -4.54 0.56 -12.45
N PHE A 70 -4.54 0.21 -13.73
CA PHE A 70 -5.58 -0.60 -14.34
C PHE A 70 -5.23 -2.07 -14.20
N VAL A 71 -6.18 -2.87 -13.72
CA VAL A 71 -6.01 -4.30 -13.46
C VAL A 71 -6.98 -5.06 -14.35
N LEU A 72 -6.41 -5.85 -15.26
CA LEU A 72 -7.15 -6.81 -16.07
C LEU A 72 -7.08 -8.18 -15.41
N HIS A 73 -8.25 -8.77 -15.20
CA HIS A 73 -8.36 -10.15 -14.73
C HIS A 73 -8.52 -11.07 -15.94
N GLU A 74 -7.57 -11.97 -16.13
CA GLU A 74 -7.69 -13.04 -17.10
C GLU A 74 -7.95 -14.38 -16.41
N ALA A 75 -8.33 -15.39 -17.21
CA ALA A 75 -8.48 -16.76 -16.73
C ALA A 75 -7.16 -17.32 -16.19
N ALA A 76 -6.04 -17.01 -16.83
CA ALA A 76 -4.71 -17.50 -16.46
C ALA A 76 -4.02 -16.65 -15.39
N GLY A 77 -4.36 -15.36 -15.25
CA GLY A 77 -3.65 -14.47 -14.35
C GLY A 77 -4.21 -13.06 -14.25
N ILE A 78 -3.32 -12.13 -13.96
CA ILE A 78 -3.58 -10.70 -13.86
C ILE A 78 -2.56 -9.95 -14.70
N MET A 79 -3.03 -8.89 -15.34
CA MET A 79 -2.18 -7.89 -15.97
C MET A 79 -2.45 -6.53 -15.34
N VAL A 80 -1.39 -5.77 -15.08
CA VAL A 80 -1.45 -4.45 -14.46
C VAL A 80 -0.85 -3.43 -15.41
N PHE A 81 -1.64 -2.41 -15.74
CA PHE A 81 -1.28 -1.35 -16.67
C PHE A 81 -1.23 0.00 -15.95
N ASP A 82 -0.41 0.91 -16.47
CA ASP A 82 -0.39 2.31 -16.04
C ASP A 82 -1.51 3.13 -16.70
N GLU A 83 -1.56 4.42 -16.36
CA GLU A 83 -2.52 5.38 -16.91
C GLU A 83 -2.41 5.60 -18.43
N HIS A 84 -1.29 5.21 -19.03
CA HIS A 84 -1.00 5.32 -20.46
C HIS A 84 -1.21 3.99 -21.22
N GLY A 85 -1.61 2.92 -20.53
CA GLY A 85 -1.76 1.58 -21.12
C GLY A 85 -0.45 0.79 -21.24
N THR A 86 0.62 1.22 -20.59
CA THR A 86 1.88 0.47 -20.49
C THR A 86 1.71 -0.70 -19.54
N LEU A 87 2.05 -1.91 -19.98
CA LEU A 87 2.08 -3.09 -19.11
C LEU A 87 3.21 -2.94 -18.08
N ILE A 88 2.85 -2.83 -16.80
CA ILE A 88 3.81 -2.72 -15.69
C ILE A 88 4.20 -4.11 -15.20
N VAL A 89 3.20 -4.98 -15.00
CA VAL A 89 3.38 -6.31 -14.42
C VAL A 89 2.36 -7.28 -15.01
N GLU A 90 2.83 -8.47 -15.33
CA GLU A 90 2.02 -9.62 -15.69
C GLU A 90 2.35 -10.77 -14.73
N HIS A 91 1.32 -11.37 -14.14
CA HIS A 91 1.47 -12.50 -13.24
C HIS A 91 0.38 -13.53 -13.45
N LEU A 92 0.79 -14.80 -13.54
CA LEU A 92 -0.13 -15.93 -13.48
C LEU A 92 -0.79 -16.04 -12.10
N TRP A 93 -2.00 -16.61 -12.06
CA TRP A 93 -2.63 -16.91 -10.78
C TRP A 93 -1.76 -17.90 -10.01
N PRO A 94 -1.40 -17.58 -8.76
CA PRO A 94 -0.58 -18.47 -7.99
C PRO A 94 -1.38 -19.72 -7.62
N PRO A 95 -0.70 -20.87 -7.41
CA PRO A 95 -1.33 -22.08 -6.89
C PRO A 95 -2.16 -21.81 -5.61
N PRO A 96 -3.24 -22.58 -5.38
CA PRO A 96 -4.04 -22.46 -4.17
C PRO A 96 -3.16 -22.49 -2.91
N GLY A 97 -3.39 -21.53 -2.01
CA GLY A 97 -2.63 -21.39 -0.75
C GLY A 97 -1.52 -20.33 -0.80
N ILE A 98 -1.06 -19.93 -1.99
CA ILE A 98 -0.07 -18.86 -2.15
C ILE A 98 -0.79 -17.51 -2.25
N LYS A 99 -0.56 -16.65 -1.27
CA LYS A 99 -1.22 -15.33 -1.17
C LYS A 99 -0.33 -14.17 -1.60
N TYR A 100 0.97 -14.39 -1.81
CA TYR A 100 1.92 -13.32 -2.10
C TYR A 100 2.73 -13.65 -3.34
N VAL A 101 2.70 -12.75 -4.33
CA VAL A 101 3.43 -12.84 -5.59
C VAL A 101 4.37 -11.65 -5.68
N GLY A 102 5.67 -11.92 -5.62
CA GLY A 102 6.71 -10.92 -5.75
C GLY A 102 6.98 -10.57 -7.22
N ASN A 103 7.55 -9.39 -7.47
CA ASN A 103 7.88 -8.88 -8.80
C ASN A 103 9.12 -9.54 -9.44
N GLY A 104 9.54 -10.72 -8.95
CA GLY A 104 10.73 -11.46 -9.43
C GLY A 104 12.09 -10.74 -9.29
N LYS A 105 12.12 -9.43 -8.99
CA LYS A 105 13.33 -8.63 -8.90
C LYS A 105 14.03 -8.85 -7.56
N PRO A 106 15.36 -9.10 -7.56
CA PRO A 106 16.13 -9.20 -6.34
C PRO A 106 16.06 -7.88 -5.55
N ARG A 107 16.10 -7.99 -4.23
CA ARG A 107 16.15 -6.82 -3.35
C ARG A 107 17.43 -6.04 -3.67
N GLY A 108 17.30 -4.77 -4.07
CA GLY A 108 18.45 -3.93 -4.42
C GLY A 108 19.46 -3.78 -3.27
N PRO A 109 20.72 -3.46 -3.58
CA PRO A 109 21.76 -3.31 -2.57
C PRO A 109 21.39 -2.22 -1.56
N LYS A 110 21.50 -2.54 -0.26
CA LYS A 110 21.35 -1.53 0.81
C LYS A 110 22.53 -0.57 0.68
N LYS A 111 22.28 0.70 0.39
CA LYS A 111 23.32 1.73 0.54
C LYS A 111 23.73 1.75 2.01
N LYS A 112 24.92 1.26 2.32
CA LYS A 112 25.57 1.47 3.61
C LYS A 112 26.09 2.90 3.52
N GLU A 113 25.40 3.83 4.16
CA GLU A 113 25.88 5.19 4.29
C GLU A 113 27.17 5.12 5.10
N VAL A 114 28.31 5.19 4.41
CA VAL A 114 29.62 5.29 5.04
C VAL A 114 29.67 6.71 5.60
N SER A 115 29.45 6.84 6.90
CA SER A 115 29.68 8.12 7.59
C SER A 115 31.12 8.56 7.32
N PRO A 116 31.36 9.81 6.89
CA PRO A 116 32.72 10.32 6.82
C PRO A 116 33.24 10.46 8.26
N MET A 117 34.30 9.73 8.59
CA MET A 117 35.05 10.04 9.82
C MET A 117 35.74 11.39 9.61
N SER A 118 35.41 12.36 10.48
CA SER A 118 36.22 13.55 10.74
C SER A 118 37.42 13.20 11.60
#